data_AF-A0A1Q8YJB9-F1
#
_entry.id   AF-A0A1Q8YJB9-F1
#
_cell.length_a   1.000
_cell.length_b   1.000
_cell.length_c   1.000
_cell.angle_alpha   90.00
_cell.angle_beta   90.00
_cell.angle_gamma   90.00
#
_symmetry.space_group_name_H-M   'P 1'
#
loop_
_entity.id
_entity.type
_entity.pdbx_description
1 polymer ?
#
loop_
_entity_poly.entity_id
_entity_poly.type
_entity_poly.pdbx_seq_one_letter_code
_entity_poly.pdbx_strand_id
1 'polypeptide(L)'
;MTTPQDSQFMVAQLLQITEKEAHYLERTTTRLQSQNLDLAWVKSLEDSDEHSEMLDAFVSRYSRLQDSLGDKLLRALLSANLEKTGSQLDNLLRAEKLGWIESTQAWIELRELRNRLVHEHMASADDLLDALLQALNGVHILIETQVRMAANTRKEIELKTGKPVISAKNAKRLK
;
A
#
# COMPACT_ATOMS: atom_id res chain seq x y z
N MET A 1 26.62 -11.45 0.88
CA MET A 1 25.82 -11.41 2.13
C MET A 1 25.56 -9.95 2.42
N THR A 2 24.31 -9.51 2.37
CA THR A 2 23.90 -8.15 2.75
C THR A 2 24.15 -7.99 4.25
N THR A 3 24.84 -6.93 4.69
CA THR A 3 25.10 -6.75 6.12
C THR A 3 23.80 -6.35 6.86
N PRO A 4 23.71 -6.55 8.19
CA PRO A 4 22.56 -6.07 8.97
C PRO A 4 22.32 -4.55 8.81
N GLN A 5 23.40 -3.79 8.65
CA GLN A 5 23.35 -2.33 8.47
C GLN A 5 22.80 -1.95 7.08
N ASP A 6 23.16 -2.69 6.04
CA ASP A 6 22.60 -2.51 4.69
C ASP A 6 21.10 -2.84 4.65
N SER A 7 20.68 -3.85 5.40
CA SER A 7 19.28 -4.29 5.47
C SER A 7 18.39 -3.25 6.18
N GLN A 8 18.88 -2.65 7.26
CA GLN A 8 18.17 -1.56 7.96
C GLN A 8 18.07 -0.29 7.10
N PHE A 9 19.14 0.06 6.37
CA PHE A 9 19.12 1.19 5.46
C PHE A 9 18.07 1.00 4.34
N MET A 10 18.01 -0.19 3.74
CA MET A 10 17.03 -0.52 2.71
C MET A 10 15.59 -0.43 3.23
N VAL A 11 15.32 -0.97 4.43
CA VAL A 11 14.00 -0.84 5.07
C VAL A 11 13.62 0.63 5.26
N ALA A 12 14.55 1.46 5.76
CA ALA A 12 14.29 2.89 5.95
C ALA A 12 13.93 3.61 4.64
N GLN A 13 14.62 3.30 3.54
CA GLN A 13 14.30 3.85 2.22
C GLN A 13 12.92 3.38 1.72
N LEU A 14 12.62 2.09 1.85
CA LEU A 14 11.33 1.52 1.43
C LEU A 14 10.16 2.09 2.24
N LEU A 15 10.36 2.38 3.54
CA LEU A 15 9.36 3.06 4.36
C LEU A 15 9.07 4.47 3.87
N GLN A 16 10.09 5.25 3.48
CA GLN A 16 9.90 6.59 2.92
C GLN A 16 9.20 6.54 1.55
N ILE A 17 9.51 5.55 0.72
CA ILE A 17 8.88 5.37 -0.58
C ILE A 17 7.40 5.03 -0.40
N THR A 18 7.09 4.03 0.42
CA THR A 18 5.71 3.57 0.67
C THR A 18 4.87 4.64 1.39
N GLU A 19 5.45 5.46 2.26
CA GLU A 19 4.76 6.61 2.85
C GLU A 19 4.32 7.64 1.80
N LYS A 20 5.20 7.94 0.82
CA LYS A 20 4.85 8.83 -0.31
C LYS A 20 3.80 8.21 -1.22
N GLU A 21 3.92 6.92 -1.52
CA GLU A 21 2.95 6.18 -2.34
C GLU A 21 1.57 6.15 -1.67
N ALA A 22 1.50 5.92 -0.35
CA ALA A 22 0.26 5.99 0.43
C ALA A 22 -0.37 7.38 0.36
N HIS A 23 0.43 8.44 0.54
CA HIS A 23 -0.05 9.81 0.40
C HIS A 23 -0.61 10.12 -0.99
N TYR A 24 0.05 9.66 -2.06
CA TYR A 24 -0.47 9.87 -3.42
C TYR A 24 -1.72 9.06 -3.69
N LEU A 25 -1.81 7.81 -3.21
CA LEU A 25 -3.02 7.00 -3.33
C LEU A 25 -4.20 7.67 -2.61
N GLU A 26 -4.01 8.14 -1.39
CA GLU A 26 -5.03 8.84 -0.60
C GLU A 26 -5.59 10.06 -1.34
N ARG A 27 -4.70 10.90 -1.89
CA ARG A 27 -5.10 12.07 -2.69
C ARG A 27 -5.92 11.71 -3.92
N THR A 28 -5.54 10.62 -4.59
CA THR A 28 -6.24 10.16 -5.81
C THR A 28 -7.60 9.58 -5.47
N THR A 29 -7.66 8.80 -4.39
CA THR A 29 -8.87 8.20 -3.84
C THR A 29 -9.87 9.31 -3.50
N THR A 30 -9.43 10.36 -2.80
CA THR A 30 -10.27 11.52 -2.47
C THR A 30 -10.82 12.21 -3.72
N ARG A 31 -9.99 12.40 -4.76
CA ARG A 31 -10.41 13.04 -6.02
C ARG A 31 -11.41 12.18 -6.80
N LEU A 32 -11.25 10.86 -6.76
CA LEU A 32 -12.15 9.95 -7.46
C LEU A 32 -13.48 9.81 -6.69
N GLN A 33 -13.44 9.77 -5.35
CA GLN A 33 -14.62 9.79 -4.49
C GLN A 33 -15.41 11.11 -4.52
N SER A 34 -14.82 12.21 -4.99
CA SER A 34 -15.58 13.45 -5.20
C SER A 34 -16.44 13.42 -6.48
N GLN A 35 -16.29 12.39 -7.31
CA GLN A 35 -17.18 12.15 -8.44
C GLN A 35 -18.40 11.35 -8.00
N ASN A 36 -19.47 11.44 -8.80
CA ASN A 36 -20.57 10.49 -8.71
C ASN A 36 -20.20 9.20 -9.45
N LEU A 37 -19.56 8.26 -8.75
CA LEU A 37 -19.12 6.98 -9.31
C LEU A 37 -20.31 6.03 -9.48
N ASP A 38 -21.02 6.18 -10.58
CA ASP A 38 -22.12 5.32 -11.00
C ASP A 38 -21.86 4.70 -12.39
N LEU A 39 -22.84 3.97 -12.92
CA LEU A 39 -22.72 3.33 -14.22
C LEU A 39 -22.58 4.35 -15.37
N ALA A 40 -23.12 5.56 -15.21
CA ALA A 40 -22.96 6.62 -16.20
C ALA A 40 -21.52 7.16 -16.20
N TRP A 41 -20.92 7.30 -15.02
CA TRP A 41 -19.50 7.65 -14.91
C TRP A 41 -18.61 6.61 -15.58
N VAL A 42 -18.83 5.31 -15.32
CA VAL A 42 -18.04 4.25 -15.97
C VAL A 42 -18.21 4.25 -17.49
N LYS A 43 -19.43 4.43 -18.00
CA LYS A 43 -19.67 4.52 -19.46
C LYS A 43 -19.01 5.73 -20.09
N SER A 44 -18.82 6.81 -19.35
CA SER A 44 -18.17 8.01 -19.85
C SER A 44 -16.65 7.87 -20.02
N LEU A 45 -16.03 6.79 -19.53
CA LEU A 45 -14.59 6.55 -19.65
C LEU A 45 -14.11 6.45 -21.11
N GLU A 46 -14.97 6.00 -22.03
CA GLU A 46 -14.65 5.89 -23.46
C GLU A 46 -14.55 7.26 -24.16
N ASP A 47 -15.30 8.25 -23.66
CA ASP A 47 -15.45 9.57 -24.30
C ASP A 47 -14.81 10.71 -23.49
N SER A 48 -14.28 10.41 -22.29
CA SER A 48 -13.71 11.39 -21.37
C SER A 48 -12.29 11.00 -20.96
N ASP A 49 -11.31 11.64 -21.60
CA ASP A 49 -9.89 11.52 -21.24
C ASP A 49 -9.68 11.83 -19.76
N GLU A 50 -10.38 12.83 -19.20
CA GLU A 50 -10.27 13.19 -17.78
C GLU A 50 -10.70 12.05 -16.85
N HIS A 51 -11.83 11.40 -17.12
CA HIS A 51 -12.29 10.28 -16.29
C HIS A 51 -11.40 9.05 -16.44
N SER A 52 -10.98 8.75 -17.68
CA SER A 52 -10.06 7.66 -17.99
C SER A 52 -8.71 7.84 -17.27
N GLU A 53 -8.09 9.01 -17.40
CA GLU A 53 -6.84 9.35 -16.71
C GLU A 53 -6.97 9.30 -15.18
N MET A 54 -8.15 9.64 -14.64
CA MET A 54 -8.38 9.57 -13.21
C MET A 54 -8.46 8.12 -12.70
N LEU A 55 -9.12 7.23 -13.44
CA LEU A 55 -9.14 5.80 -13.16
C LEU A 55 -7.73 5.21 -13.26
N ASP A 56 -7.01 5.47 -14.35
CA ASP A 56 -5.66 4.98 -14.57
C ASP A 56 -4.68 5.44 -13.47
N ALA A 57 -4.77 6.71 -13.08
CA ALA A 57 -3.97 7.24 -11.99
C ALA A 57 -4.27 6.51 -10.66
N PHE A 58 -5.54 6.18 -10.40
CA PHE A 58 -5.93 5.43 -9.21
C PHE A 58 -5.38 3.99 -9.28
N VAL A 59 -5.66 3.25 -10.35
CA VAL A 59 -5.24 1.85 -10.52
C VAL A 59 -3.72 1.72 -10.45
N SER A 60 -2.99 2.64 -11.09
CA SER A 60 -1.53 2.68 -11.06
C SER A 60 -0.98 2.91 -9.65
N ARG A 61 -1.55 3.87 -8.90
CA ARG A 61 -1.10 4.21 -7.53
C ARG A 61 -1.48 3.12 -6.54
N TYR A 62 -2.65 2.51 -6.69
CA TYR A 62 -3.11 1.39 -5.87
C TYR A 62 -2.19 0.18 -6.03
N SER A 63 -1.95 -0.23 -7.29
CA SER A 63 -1.08 -1.35 -7.62
C SER A 63 0.34 -1.13 -7.09
N ARG A 64 0.88 0.08 -7.29
CA ARG A 64 2.22 0.43 -6.84
C ARG A 64 2.37 0.32 -5.32
N LEU A 65 1.45 0.89 -4.55
CA LEU A 65 1.52 0.80 -3.09
C LEU A 65 1.41 -0.66 -2.62
N GLN A 66 0.47 -1.42 -3.16
CA GLN A 66 0.28 -2.82 -2.79
C GLN A 66 1.53 -3.67 -3.09
N ASP A 67 2.14 -3.52 -4.27
CA ASP A 67 3.38 -4.23 -4.62
C ASP A 67 4.56 -3.78 -3.76
N SER A 68 4.73 -2.48 -3.55
CA SER A 68 5.81 -1.95 -2.71
C SER A 68 5.71 -2.43 -1.26
N LEU A 69 4.50 -2.50 -0.70
CA LEU A 69 4.27 -3.02 0.65
C LEU A 69 4.45 -4.54 0.73
N GLY A 70 3.73 -5.29 -0.11
CA GLY A 70 3.63 -6.75 -0.02
C GLY A 70 4.83 -7.52 -0.57
N ASP A 71 5.55 -6.95 -1.54
CA ASP A 71 6.72 -7.62 -2.14
C ASP A 71 8.03 -7.03 -1.68
N LYS A 72 8.19 -5.71 -1.72
CA LYS A 72 9.49 -5.09 -1.43
C LYS A 72 9.70 -4.89 0.08
N LEU A 73 8.83 -4.10 0.71
CA LEU A 73 8.95 -3.73 2.11
C LEU A 73 8.79 -4.95 3.02
N LEU A 74 7.77 -5.78 2.79
CA LEU A 74 7.54 -6.96 3.61
C LEU A 74 8.74 -7.92 3.61
N ARG A 75 9.30 -8.24 2.43
CA ARG A 75 10.49 -9.12 2.35
C ARG A 75 11.70 -8.51 3.04
N ALA A 76 11.90 -7.19 2.88
CA ALA A 76 12.98 -6.47 3.55
C ALA A 76 12.80 -6.49 5.08
N LEU A 77 11.59 -6.27 5.59
CA LEU A 77 11.28 -6.31 7.03
C LEU A 77 11.49 -7.70 7.63
N LEU A 78 11.02 -8.75 6.96
CA LEU A 78 11.26 -10.13 7.38
C LEU A 78 12.77 -10.41 7.46
N SER A 79 13.51 -10.05 6.42
CA SER A 79 14.95 -10.29 6.37
C SER A 79 15.72 -9.50 7.44
N ALA A 80 15.34 -8.24 7.69
CA ALA A 80 15.93 -7.39 8.73
C ALA A 80 15.63 -7.90 10.16
N ASN A 81 14.57 -8.68 10.33
CA ASN A 81 14.20 -9.33 11.59
C ASN A 81 14.64 -10.79 11.68
N LEU A 82 15.53 -11.24 10.79
CA LEU A 82 16.05 -12.62 10.75
C LEU A 82 14.94 -13.68 10.57
N GLU A 83 13.79 -13.27 10.01
CA GLU A 83 12.72 -14.17 9.62
C GLU A 83 13.05 -14.83 8.28
N LYS A 84 12.55 -16.05 8.08
CA LYS A 84 12.67 -16.72 6.79
C LYS A 84 11.70 -16.07 5.80
N THR A 85 12.21 -15.71 4.62
CA THR A 85 11.37 -15.30 3.48
C THR A 85 10.99 -16.53 2.66
N GLY A 86 9.71 -16.63 2.27
CA GLY A 86 9.14 -17.74 1.52
C GLY A 86 8.27 -17.28 0.37
N SER A 87 7.23 -18.05 0.07
CA SER A 87 6.21 -17.65 -0.90
C SER A 87 5.50 -16.36 -0.44
N GLN A 88 4.78 -15.69 -1.35
CA GLN A 88 4.06 -14.48 -0.98
C GLN A 88 3.01 -14.73 0.10
N LEU A 89 2.30 -15.87 0.02
CA LEU A 89 1.33 -16.28 1.04
C LEU A 89 2.01 -16.52 2.40
N ASP A 90 3.15 -17.23 2.42
CA ASP A 90 3.88 -17.48 3.67
C ASP A 90 4.35 -16.19 4.34
N ASN A 91 4.83 -15.23 3.53
CA ASN A 91 5.29 -13.94 4.02
C ASN A 91 4.12 -13.14 4.62
N LEU A 92 2.95 -13.15 3.99
CA LEU A 92 1.74 -12.48 4.49
C LEU A 92 1.25 -13.12 5.81
N LEU A 93 1.16 -14.46 5.85
CA LEU A 93 0.79 -15.18 7.08
C LEU A 93 1.77 -14.90 8.21
N ARG A 94 3.07 -14.76 7.91
CA ARG A 94 4.06 -14.35 8.90
C ARG A 94 3.87 -12.91 9.35
N ALA A 95 3.62 -11.99 8.41
CA ALA A 95 3.35 -10.59 8.70
C ALA A 95 2.12 -10.40 9.60
N GLU A 96 1.06 -11.19 9.37
CA GLU A 96 -0.17 -11.15 10.18
C GLU A 96 0.13 -11.61 11.62
N LYS A 97 0.86 -12.72 11.79
CA LYS A 97 1.31 -13.18 13.12
C LYS A 97 2.19 -12.17 13.85
N LEU A 98 2.95 -11.35 13.11
CA LEU A 98 3.80 -10.29 13.65
C LEU A 98 3.04 -8.96 13.86
N GLY A 99 1.76 -8.88 13.48
CA GLY A 99 0.94 -7.67 13.57
C GLY A 99 1.35 -6.56 12.61
N TRP A 100 2.05 -6.89 11.52
CA TRP A 100 2.44 -5.93 10.47
C TRP A 100 1.34 -5.72 9.45
N ILE A 101 0.52 -6.74 9.21
CA ILE A 101 -0.75 -6.66 8.48
C ILE A 101 -1.86 -7.14 9.42
N GLU A 102 -3.09 -6.71 9.16
CA GLU A 102 -4.25 -7.13 9.96
C GLU A 102 -4.80 -8.48 9.54
N SER A 103 -4.88 -8.73 8.23
CA SER A 103 -5.44 -9.96 7.68
C SER A 103 -4.77 -10.32 6.36
N THR A 104 -4.24 -11.55 6.27
CA THR A 104 -3.73 -12.10 5.01
C THR A 104 -4.86 -12.24 3.98
N GLN A 105 -6.06 -12.62 4.44
CA GLN A 105 -7.22 -12.81 3.57
C GLN A 105 -7.65 -11.49 2.92
N ALA A 106 -7.80 -10.42 3.70
CA ALA A 106 -8.13 -9.11 3.17
C ALA A 106 -7.06 -8.63 2.16
N TRP A 107 -5.78 -8.89 2.44
CA TRP A 107 -4.70 -8.55 1.50
C TRP A 107 -4.87 -9.24 0.13
N ILE A 108 -5.24 -10.52 0.13
CA ILE A 108 -5.46 -11.31 -1.09
C ILE A 108 -6.64 -10.76 -1.88
N GLU A 109 -7.77 -10.47 -1.21
CA GLU A 109 -8.96 -9.88 -1.83
C GLU A 109 -8.66 -8.54 -2.50
N LEU A 110 -7.87 -7.68 -1.84
CA LEU A 110 -7.40 -6.42 -2.42
C LEU A 110 -6.51 -6.63 -3.65
N ARG A 111 -5.74 -7.72 -3.69
CA ARG A 111 -4.91 -8.04 -4.86
C ARG A 111 -5.76 -8.55 -6.02
N GLU A 112 -6.78 -9.34 -5.75
CA GLU A 112 -7.74 -9.79 -6.76
C GLU A 112 -8.51 -8.60 -7.36
N LEU A 113 -8.92 -7.65 -6.52
CA LEU A 113 -9.51 -6.38 -6.96
C LEU A 113 -8.61 -5.60 -7.91
N ARG A 114 -7.32 -5.46 -7.58
CA ARG A 114 -6.33 -4.85 -8.47
C ARG A 114 -6.20 -5.60 -9.79
N ASN A 115 -6.16 -6.92 -9.77
CA ASN A 115 -6.09 -7.70 -11.01
C ASN A 115 -7.31 -7.45 -11.89
N ARG A 116 -8.52 -7.35 -11.31
CA ARG A 116 -9.74 -7.00 -12.05
C ARG A 116 -9.65 -5.60 -12.67
N LEU A 117 -9.17 -4.60 -11.92
CA LEU A 117 -9.05 -3.21 -12.38
C LEU A 117 -7.97 -2.99 -13.44
N VAL A 118 -6.90 -3.79 -13.44
CA VAL A 118 -5.81 -3.69 -14.44
C VAL A 118 -6.18 -4.39 -15.76
N HIS A 119 -7.09 -5.36 -15.73
CA HIS A 119 -7.52 -6.03 -16.94
C HIS A 119 -8.50 -5.14 -17.73
N GLU A 120 -8.03 -4.58 -18.85
CA GLU A 120 -8.81 -3.80 -19.83
C GLU A 120 -10.05 -4.53 -20.40
N HIS A 121 -10.18 -5.84 -20.15
CA HIS A 121 -11.32 -6.66 -20.56
C HIS A 121 -12.26 -7.00 -19.39
N MET A 122 -12.67 -6.00 -18.62
CA MET A 122 -13.79 -6.19 -17.70
C MET A 122 -15.05 -6.53 -18.51
N ALA A 123 -15.73 -7.61 -18.16
CA ALA A 123 -16.81 -8.20 -18.95
C ALA A 123 -18.03 -7.27 -19.10
N SER A 124 -18.18 -6.30 -18.20
CA SER A 124 -19.22 -5.27 -18.24
C SER A 124 -18.81 -4.01 -17.47
N ALA A 125 -19.49 -2.89 -17.76
CA ALA A 125 -19.35 -1.66 -17.00
C ALA A 125 -19.79 -1.82 -15.53
N ASP A 126 -20.73 -2.72 -15.25
CA ASP A 126 -21.18 -3.06 -13.90
C ASP A 126 -20.06 -3.75 -13.09
N ASP A 127 -19.33 -4.69 -13.70
CA ASP A 127 -18.20 -5.35 -13.05
C ASP A 127 -17.08 -4.36 -12.71
N LEU A 128 -16.81 -3.41 -13.62
CA LEU A 128 -15.83 -2.34 -13.38
C LEU A 128 -16.24 -1.43 -12.25
N LEU A 129 -17.51 -1.02 -12.23
CA LEU A 129 -18.04 -0.21 -11.13
C LEU A 129 -17.90 -0.93 -9.79
N ASP A 130 -18.32 -2.19 -9.71
CA ASP A 130 -18.25 -3.00 -8.50
C ASP A 130 -16.80 -3.16 -8.00
N ALA A 131 -15.87 -3.53 -8.90
CA ALA A 131 -14.47 -3.66 -8.56
C ALA A 131 -13.85 -2.32 -8.11
N LEU A 132 -14.21 -1.21 -8.75
CA LEU A 132 -13.72 0.12 -8.39
C LEU A 132 -14.20 0.53 -6.99
N LEU A 133 -15.49 0.38 -6.70
CA LEU A 133 -16.07 0.72 -5.40
C LEU A 133 -15.47 -0.14 -4.27
N GLN A 134 -15.31 -1.45 -4.49
CA GLN A 134 -14.65 -2.33 -3.52
C GLN A 134 -13.18 -1.96 -3.31
N ALA A 135 -12.43 -1.66 -4.37
CA ALA A 135 -11.03 -1.25 -4.26
C ALA A 135 -10.88 0.07 -3.50
N LEU A 136 -11.75 1.06 -3.77
CA LEU A 136 -11.79 2.34 -3.04
C LEU A 136 -12.08 2.14 -1.57
N ASN A 137 -13.09 1.31 -1.25
CA ASN A 137 -13.39 0.97 0.14
C ASN A 137 -12.18 0.29 0.80
N GLY A 138 -11.43 -0.53 0.08
CA GLY A 138 -10.23 -1.22 0.58
C GLY A 138 -8.96 -0.37 0.70
N VAL A 139 -8.93 0.88 0.21
CA VAL A 139 -7.72 1.73 0.23
C VAL A 139 -7.19 1.93 1.65
N HIS A 140 -8.08 2.10 2.63
CA HIS A 140 -7.68 2.32 4.03
C HIS A 140 -6.81 1.18 4.56
N ILE A 141 -7.08 -0.08 4.17
CA ILE A 141 -6.32 -1.25 4.59
C ILE A 141 -4.85 -1.15 4.14
N LEU A 142 -4.60 -0.69 2.91
CA LEU A 142 -3.23 -0.50 2.39
C LEU A 142 -2.50 0.62 3.12
N ILE A 143 -3.18 1.75 3.36
CA ILE A 143 -2.62 2.89 4.09
C ILE A 143 -2.32 2.50 5.54
N GLU A 144 -3.25 1.84 6.23
CA GLU A 144 -3.07 1.35 7.59
C GLU A 144 -1.95 0.31 7.68
N THR A 145 -1.82 -0.57 6.69
CA THR A 145 -0.70 -1.52 6.63
C THR A 145 0.64 -0.79 6.58
N GLN A 146 0.75 0.26 5.75
CA GLN A 146 1.95 1.10 5.71
C GLN A 146 2.26 1.70 7.09
N VAL A 147 1.23 2.25 7.76
CA VAL A 147 1.36 2.85 9.09
C VAL A 147 1.78 1.81 10.13
N ARG A 148 1.19 0.61 10.13
CA ARG A 148 1.52 -0.50 11.05
C ARG A 148 2.96 -0.95 10.84
N MET A 149 3.38 -1.21 9.61
CA MET A 149 4.76 -1.58 9.28
C MET A 149 5.77 -0.51 9.72
N ALA A 150 5.48 0.77 9.47
CA ALA A 150 6.34 1.88 9.89
C ALA A 150 6.42 2.01 11.42
N ALA A 151 5.29 1.88 12.12
CA ALA A 151 5.24 1.95 13.58
C ALA A 151 5.99 0.80 14.25
N ASN A 152 5.83 -0.43 13.77
CA ASN A 152 6.53 -1.59 14.30
C ASN A 152 8.05 -1.49 14.07
N THR A 153 8.48 -1.06 12.88
CA THR A 153 9.91 -0.84 12.60
C THR A 153 10.52 0.20 13.55
N ARG A 154 9.81 1.31 13.82
CA ARG A 154 10.28 2.33 14.78
C ARG A 154 10.44 1.75 16.19
N LYS A 155 9.43 1.01 16.68
CA LYS A 155 9.47 0.37 18.00
C LYS A 155 10.67 -0.58 18.12
N GLU A 156 10.94 -1.38 17.08
CA GLU A 156 12.09 -2.29 17.08
C GLU A 156 13.44 -1.55 17.13
N ILE A 157 13.58 -0.43 16.42
CA ILE A 157 14.79 0.40 16.48
C ILE A 157 14.96 1.01 17.87
N GLU A 158 13.89 1.50 18.49
CA GLU A 158 13.92 2.06 19.85
C GLU A 158 14.35 1.01 20.87
N LEU A 159 13.79 -0.20 20.80
CA LEU A 159 14.17 -1.32 21.67
C LEU A 159 15.64 -1.73 21.49
N LYS A 160 16.16 -1.73 20.25
CA LYS A 160 17.55 -2.11 19.95
C LYS A 160 18.57 -1.02 20.31
N THR A 161 18.18 0.26 20.31
CA THR A 161 19.11 1.39 20.50
C THR A 161 18.98 2.10 21.85
N GLY A 162 17.91 1.84 22.61
CA GLY A 162 17.62 2.50 23.88
C GLY A 162 17.34 4.00 23.78
N LYS A 163 17.17 4.53 22.56
CA LYS A 163 16.89 5.95 22.30
C LYS A 163 15.56 6.08 21.53
N PRO A 164 14.66 7.00 21.93
CA PRO A 164 13.44 7.26 21.18
C PRO A 164 13.77 7.77 19.77
N VAL A 165 13.10 7.23 18.75
CA VAL A 165 13.25 7.67 17.37
C VAL A 165 12.48 8.99 17.24
N ILE A 166 13.20 10.10 17.37
CA ILE A 166 12.60 11.45 17.29
C ILE A 166 12.00 11.62 15.88
N SER A 167 10.67 11.68 15.82
CA SER A 167 9.92 11.97 14.60
C SER A 167 10.39 13.30 13.99
N ALA A 168 10.77 13.27 12.71
CA ALA A 168 11.22 14.43 11.95
C ALA A 168 10.18 15.57 11.84
N LYS A 169 8.97 15.41 12.38
CA LYS A 169 7.96 16.47 12.47
C LYS A 169 8.24 17.54 13.55
N ASN A 170 9.16 17.31 14.49
CA ASN A 170 9.43 18.28 15.58
C ASN A 170 10.69 19.16 15.41
N ALA A 171 11.49 18.97 14.35
CA ALA A 171 12.70 19.78 14.13
C ALA A 171 12.45 21.17 13.54
N LYS A 172 11.21 21.49 13.12
CA LYS A 172 10.85 22.79 12.52
C LYS A 172 10.15 23.77 13.47
N ARG A 173 10.15 23.53 14.79
CA ARG A 173 9.54 24.45 15.77
C ARG A 173 10.51 25.16 16.72
N LEU A 174 11.82 25.04 16.50
CA LEU A 174 12.83 25.80 17.20
C LEU A 174 13.85 26.34 16.20
N LYS A 175 13.49 27.44 15.53
CA LYS A 175 14.35 28.55 15.11
C LYS A 175 13.49 29.64 14.52
#